data_AF-A0ABD4VR11-F1
#
_entry.id   AF-A0ABD4VR11-F1
#
_cell.length_a   1.000
_cell.length_b   1.000
_cell.length_c   1.000
_cell.angle_alpha   90.00
_cell.angle_beta   90.00
_cell.angle_gamma   90.00
#
_symmetry.space_group_name_H-M   'P 1'
#
loop_
_entity.id
_entity.type
_entity.pdbx_description
1 polymer ?
#
loop_
_entity_poly.entity_id
_entity_poly.type
_entity_poly.pdbx_seq_one_letter_code
_entity_poly.pdbx_strand_id
1 'polypeptide(L)' 'MGFNYVMCGYGCVNEMVKDMCTGEDKQLEAFARFIKLAGLRPNLERKDWTGFAKRYNGSGYAQNQYDKKLEEAYRRFAK' A
#
# COMPACT_ATOMS: atom_id res chain seq x y z
N MET A 1 -2.04 -6.40 7.16
CA MET A 1 -2.91 -6.98 8.22
C MET A 1 -3.64 -8.19 7.65
N GLY A 2 -3.68 -9.32 8.36
CA GLY A 2 -4.28 -10.58 7.85
C GLY A 2 -5.78 -10.50 7.54
N PHE A 3 -6.53 -9.61 8.22
CA PHE A 3 -7.95 -9.39 7.91
C PHE A 3 -8.20 -8.79 6.51
N ASN A 4 -7.16 -8.23 5.86
CA ASN A 4 -7.25 -7.71 4.49
C ASN A 4 -7.06 -8.78 3.42
N TYR A 5 -7.04 -10.08 3.76
CA TYR A 5 -6.76 -11.14 2.78
C TYR A 5 -7.66 -11.05 1.52
N VAL A 6 -8.96 -10.78 1.68
CA VAL A 6 -9.89 -10.54 0.57
C VAL A 6 -9.50 -9.31 -0.25
N MET A 7 -9.15 -8.22 0.43
CA MET A 7 -8.69 -6.97 -0.20
C MET A 7 -7.30 -7.11 -0.87
N CYS A 8 -6.56 -8.18 -0.56
CA CYS A 8 -5.33 -8.56 -1.24
C CYS A 8 -5.56 -9.62 -2.35
N GLY A 9 -6.82 -10.05 -2.56
CA GLY A 9 -7.20 -11.01 -3.59
C GLY A 9 -7.03 -12.49 -3.22
N TYR A 10 -6.96 -12.82 -1.93
CA TYR A 10 -6.87 -14.20 -1.45
C TYR A 10 -8.25 -14.78 -1.11
N GLY A 11 -8.41 -16.10 -1.29
CA GLY A 11 -9.64 -16.82 -0.95
C GLY A 11 -9.78 -17.08 0.55
N CYS A 12 -8.66 -17.22 1.27
CA CYS A 12 -8.64 -17.29 2.73
C CYS A 12 -7.36 -16.68 3.33
N VAL A 13 -7.36 -16.47 4.66
CA VAL A 13 -6.21 -15.92 5.38
C VAL A 13 -4.98 -16.83 5.33
N ASN A 14 -5.17 -18.15 5.29
CA ASN A 14 -4.05 -19.10 5.26
C ASN A 14 -3.25 -19.00 3.96
N GLU A 15 -3.91 -18.75 2.82
CA GLU A 15 -3.25 -18.51 1.54
C GLU A 15 -2.40 -17.24 1.60
N MET A 16 -2.95 -16.16 2.15
CA MET A 16 -2.19 -14.92 2.35
C MET A 16 -0.96 -15.16 3.21
N VAL A 17 -1.10 -15.84 4.36
CA VAL A 17 0.03 -16.12 5.27
C VAL A 17 1.10 -16.95 4.57
N LYS A 18 0.72 -17.98 3.80
CA LYS A 18 1.66 -18.80 3.03
C LYS A 18 2.50 -17.96 2.06
N ASP A 19 1.86 -17.05 1.33
CA ASP A 19 2.57 -16.12 0.43
C ASP A 19 3.46 -15.16 1.22
N MET A 20 2.98 -14.60 2.35
CA MET A 20 3.78 -13.69 3.18
C MET A 20 5.04 -14.38 3.74
N CYS A 21 4.99 -15.69 4.01
CA CYS A 21 6.12 -16.49 4.47
C CYS A 21 7.08 -16.93 3.36
N THR A 22 6.71 -16.78 2.08
CA THR A 22 7.54 -17.20 0.95
C THR A 22 8.71 -16.23 0.70
N GLY A 23 8.47 -14.93 0.86
CA GLY A 23 9.50 -13.91 0.67
C GLY A 23 8.96 -12.52 0.34
N GLU A 24 9.86 -11.54 0.23
CA GLU A 24 9.51 -10.14 0.03
C GLU A 24 8.79 -9.87 -1.31
N ASP A 25 9.11 -10.63 -2.37
CA ASP A 25 8.41 -10.52 -3.66
C ASP A 25 6.90 -10.78 -3.52
N LYS A 26 6.53 -11.78 -2.72
CA LYS A 26 5.12 -12.11 -2.45
C LYS A 26 4.45 -11.08 -1.54
N GLN A 27 5.19 -10.53 -0.58
CA GLN A 27 4.71 -9.42 0.24
C GLN A 27 4.44 -8.17 -0.61
N LEU A 28 5.33 -7.85 -1.55
CA LEU A 28 5.19 -6.73 -2.48
C LEU A 28 4.03 -6.97 -3.45
N GLU A 29 3.87 -8.18 -3.96
CA GLU A 29 2.74 -8.56 -4.82
C GLU A 29 1.40 -8.35 -4.11
N ALA A 30 1.26 -8.83 -2.86
CA ALA A 30 0.04 -8.63 -2.07
C ALA A 30 -0.23 -7.14 -1.78
N PHE A 31 0.80 -6.35 -1.50
CA PHE A 31 0.68 -4.90 -1.35
C PHE A 31 0.18 -4.23 -2.63
N ALA A 32 0.72 -4.60 -3.79
CA ALA A 32 0.28 -4.07 -5.08
C ALA A 32 -1.19 -4.45 -5.39
N ARG A 33 -1.61 -5.68 -5.06
CA ARG A 33 -3.02 -6.11 -5.16
C ARG A 33 -3.91 -5.28 -4.23
N PHE A 34 -3.49 -5.08 -2.99
CA PHE A 34 -4.21 -4.24 -2.02
C PHE A 34 -4.41 -2.81 -2.54
N ILE A 35 -3.36 -2.15 -3.05
CA ILE A 35 -3.47 -0.80 -3.63
C ILE A 35 -4.53 -0.74 -4.74
N LYS A 36 -4.57 -1.76 -5.61
CA LYS A 36 -5.52 -1.83 -6.73
C LYS A 36 -6.95 -2.03 -6.21
N LEU A 37 -7.17 -3.03 -5.37
CA LEU A 37 -8.51 -3.42 -4.88
C LEU A 37 -9.10 -2.42 -3.87
N ALA A 38 -8.25 -1.77 -3.06
CA ALA A 38 -8.66 -0.70 -2.16
C ALA A 38 -8.87 0.66 -2.87
N GLY A 39 -8.70 0.72 -4.20
CA GLY A 39 -8.92 1.93 -4.98
C GLY A 39 -7.90 3.04 -4.71
N LEU A 40 -6.70 2.70 -4.27
CA LEU A 40 -5.64 3.66 -3.94
C LEU A 40 -4.72 3.97 -5.13
N ARG A 41 -4.71 3.11 -6.15
CA ARG A 41 -3.92 3.29 -7.38
C ARG A 41 -4.10 4.67 -8.02
N PRO A 42 -5.32 5.23 -8.17
CA PRO A 42 -5.49 6.55 -8.78
C PRO A 42 -4.85 7.70 -7.98
N ASN A 43 -4.66 7.57 -6.66
CA ASN A 43 -3.92 8.57 -5.89
C ASN A 43 -2.43 8.55 -6.25
N LEU A 44 -1.83 7.36 -6.38
CA LEU A 44 -0.43 7.21 -6.78
C LEU A 44 -0.18 7.72 -8.21
N GLU A 45 -1.05 7.36 -9.16
CA GLU A 45 -0.92 7.78 -10.57
C GLU A 45 -1.01 9.30 -10.73
N ARG A 46 -1.87 9.95 -9.94
CA ARG A 46 -2.02 11.41 -9.92
C ARG A 46 -1.02 12.12 -9.01
N LYS A 47 -0.10 11.38 -8.36
CA LYS A 47 0.86 11.91 -7.37
C LYS A 47 0.17 12.65 -6.21
N ASP A 48 -1.05 12.24 -5.87
CA ASP A 48 -1.80 12.74 -4.71
C ASP A 48 -1.31 12.04 -3.43
N TRP A 49 -0.14 12.49 -2.95
CA TRP A 49 0.54 11.92 -1.79
C TRP A 49 -0.28 12.05 -0.51
N THR A 50 -0.94 13.19 -0.34
CA THR A 50 -1.84 13.47 0.80
C THR A 50 -3.03 12.51 0.79
N GLY A 51 -3.73 12.38 -0.34
CA GLY A 51 -4.88 11.49 -0.47
C GLY A 51 -4.51 10.01 -0.32
N PHE A 52 -3.36 9.60 -0.87
CA PHE A 52 -2.85 8.25 -0.68
C PHE A 52 -2.49 7.99 0.80
N ALA A 53 -1.67 8.84 1.41
CA ALA A 53 -1.20 8.68 2.78
C ALA A 53 -2.36 8.68 3.78
N LYS A 54 -3.35 9.56 3.61
CA LYS A 54 -4.54 9.61 4.47
C LYS A 54 -5.34 8.32 4.42
N ARG A 55 -5.53 7.74 3.23
CA ARG A 55 -6.31 6.51 3.05
C ARG A 55 -5.56 5.26 3.50
N TYR A 56 -4.26 5.21 3.25
CA TYR A 56 -3.43 4.05 3.59
C TYR A 56 -3.02 4.03 5.08
N ASN A 57 -2.59 5.17 5.62
CA ASN A 57 -2.06 5.27 6.99
C ASN A 57 -3.09 5.77 8.03
N GLY A 58 -4.26 6.26 7.57
CA GLY A 58 -5.31 6.76 8.44
C GLY A 58 -5.10 8.20 8.93
N SER A 59 -5.87 8.61 9.95
CA SER A 59 -5.91 9.99 10.46
C SER A 59 -4.56 10.51 10.95
N GLY A 60 -3.67 9.62 11.42
CA GLY A 60 -2.32 9.94 11.85
C GLY A 60 -1.32 10.25 10.71
N TYR A 61 -1.75 10.25 9.45
CA TYR A 61 -0.81 10.34 8.32
C TYR A 61 0.04 11.62 8.34
N ALA A 62 -0.58 12.75 8.67
CA ALA A 62 0.04 14.08 8.64
C ALA A 62 1.01 14.28 9.82
N GLN A 63 0.63 13.83 11.02
CA GLN A 63 1.51 13.88 12.20
C GLN A 63 2.81 13.10 11.97
N ASN A 64 2.72 11.97 11.28
CA ASN A 64 3.88 11.13 10.92
C ASN A 64 4.56 11.54 9.61
N GLN A 65 4.05 12.59 8.95
CA GLN A 65 4.56 13.18 7.72
C GLN A 65 4.67 12.20 6.55
N TYR A 66 3.75 11.23 6.45
CA TYR A 66 3.83 10.20 5.42
C TYR A 66 3.62 10.74 4.00
N ASP A 67 2.74 11.72 3.85
CA ASP A 67 2.53 12.47 2.62
C ASP A 67 3.82 13.12 2.11
N LYS A 68 4.52 13.85 3.00
CA LYS A 68 5.78 14.52 2.66
C LYS A 68 6.89 13.53 2.31
N LYS A 69 7.04 12.47 3.11
CA LYS A 69 8.06 11.42 2.88
C LYS A 69 7.86 10.71 1.53
N LEU A 70 6.61 10.44 1.16
CA LEU A 70 6.28 9.85 -0.14
C LEU A 70 6.63 10.81 -1.29
N GLU A 71 6.27 12.09 -1.16
CA GLU A 71 6.58 13.10 -2.16
C GLU A 71 8.09 13.27 -2.37
N GLU A 72 8.85 13.41 -1.28
CA GLU A 72 10.31 13.57 -1.31
C GLU A 72 11.00 12.35 -1.92
N ALA A 73 10.58 11.15 -1.54
CA ALA A 73 11.09 9.91 -2.12
C ALA A 73 10.80 9.85 -3.63
N TYR A 74 9.58 10.18 -4.05
CA TYR A 74 9.24 10.23 -5.47
C TYR A 74 10.14 11.21 -6.23
N ARG A 75 10.31 12.44 -5.74
CA ARG A 75 11.19 13.44 -6.37
C ARG A 75 12.64 12.99 -6.44
N ARG A 76 13.13 12.22 -5.46
CA ARG A 76 14.49 11.67 -5.45
C ARG A 76 14.71 10.60 -6.52
N PHE A 77 13.71 9.76 -6.78
CA PHE A 77 13.83 8.60 -7.68
C PHE A 77 13.28 8.84 -9.08
N ALA A 78 12.32 9.75 -9.24
CA ALA A 78 11.82 10.19 -10.54
C ALA A 78 12.82 11.18 -11.16
N LYS A 79 13.85 10.64 -11.80
CA LYS A 79 14.69 11.39 -12.74
C LYS A 79 14.00 11.50 -14.09
#